data_AF-A0A482XB92-F1
#
_entry.id   AF-A0A482XB92-F1
#
_cell.length_a   1.000
_cell.length_b   1.000
_cell.length_c   1.000
_cell.angle_alpha   90.00
_cell.angle_beta   90.00
_cell.angle_gamma   90.00
#
_symmetry.space_group_name_H-M   'P 1'
#
loop_
_entity.id
_entity.type
_entity.pdbx_description
1 polymer ?
#
loop_
_entity_poly.entity_id
_entity_poly.type
_entity_poly.pdbx_seq_one_letter_code
_entity_poly.pdbx_strand_id
1 'polypeptide(L)'
;MNSQSFTLAERLIPATYLQQAASSKKARENLIRVLIEQRKWPEEGWDDATIELFLADLAQMDSNNFPGNCGIGEREARFASGLLSGKQEVLGSIPARA
;
A
#
# COMPACT_ATOMS: atom_id res chain seq x y z
N MET A 1 -6.80 4.33 5.79
CA MET A 1 -7.85 5.22 6.36
C MET A 1 -8.23 6.30 5.38
N ASN A 2 -9.53 6.49 5.15
CA ASN A 2 -10.09 7.56 4.33
C ASN A 2 -10.57 8.73 5.21
N SER A 3 -10.96 9.85 4.61
CA SER A 3 -11.36 11.08 5.33
C SER A 3 -12.50 10.84 6.33
N GLN A 4 -13.46 9.97 5.97
CA GLN A 4 -14.56 9.61 6.87
C GLN A 4 -14.09 8.84 8.10
N SER A 5 -13.07 7.98 7.96
CA SER A 5 -12.46 7.27 9.09
C SER A 5 -11.80 8.23 10.09
N PHE A 6 -11.16 9.31 9.59
CA PHE A 6 -10.57 10.34 10.46
C PHE A 6 -11.64 11.09 11.25
N THR A 7 -12.76 11.47 10.61
CA THR A 7 -13.89 12.11 11.32
C THR A 7 -14.48 11.22 12.41
N LEU A 8 -14.60 9.91 12.16
CA LEU A 8 -15.07 8.97 13.18
C LEU A 8 -14.06 8.83 14.35
N ALA A 9 -12.76 8.90 14.04
CA ALA A 9 -11.69 8.78 15.02
C ALA A 9 -11.58 9.99 15.97
N GLU A 10 -12.15 11.16 15.62
CA GLU A 10 -12.18 12.35 16.51
C GLU A 10 -12.89 12.08 17.84
N ARG A 11 -13.78 11.08 17.88
CA ARG A 11 -14.45 10.65 19.11
C ARG A 11 -13.54 9.82 20.04
N LEU A 12 -12.40 9.34 19.53
CA LEU A 12 -11.49 8.43 20.22
C LEU A 12 -10.13 9.08 20.51
N ILE A 13 -9.68 9.96 19.61
CA ILE A 13 -8.34 10.56 19.63
C ILE A 13 -8.48 12.08 19.48
N PRO A 14 -7.70 12.91 20.19
CA PRO A 14 -7.74 14.35 20.03
C PRO A 14 -7.52 14.79 18.58
N ALA A 15 -8.30 15.79 18.16
CA ALA A 15 -8.28 16.30 16.77
C ALA A 15 -6.87 16.71 16.31
N THR A 16 -6.05 17.28 17.19
CA THR A 16 -4.67 17.71 16.86
C THR A 16 -3.80 16.54 16.38
N TYR A 17 -3.88 15.39 17.04
CA TYR A 17 -3.15 14.17 16.65
C TYR A 17 -3.66 13.61 15.32
N LEU A 18 -4.97 13.67 15.08
CA LEU A 18 -5.56 13.22 13.82
C LEU A 18 -5.15 14.12 12.65
N GLN A 19 -5.09 15.44 12.85
CA GLN A 19 -4.60 16.36 11.82
C GLN A 19 -3.13 16.12 11.49
N GLN A 20 -2.29 15.86 12.50
CA GLN A 20 -0.89 15.50 12.29
C GLN A 20 -0.74 14.18 11.53
N ALA A 21 -1.54 13.17 11.89
CA ALA A 21 -1.56 11.88 11.20
C ALA A 21 -2.00 12.02 9.73
N ALA A 22 -3.05 12.80 9.46
CA ALA A 22 -3.52 13.07 8.11
C ALA A 22 -2.46 13.80 7.27
N SER A 23 -1.77 14.78 7.87
CA SER A 23 -0.70 15.54 7.21
C SER A 23 0.50 14.66 6.88
N SER A 24 0.92 13.81 7.82
CA SER A 24 2.00 12.83 7.61
C SER A 24 1.66 11.84 6.50
N LYS A 25 0.42 11.32 6.47
CA LYS A 25 -0.05 10.43 5.41
C LYS A 25 0.00 11.10 4.04
N LYS A 26 -0.49 12.33 3.94
CA LYS A 26 -0.48 13.11 2.69
C LYS A 26 0.95 13.37 2.18
N ALA A 27 1.90 13.60 3.08
CA ALA A 27 3.31 13.76 2.70
C ALA A 27 3.87 12.49 2.05
N ARG A 28 3.62 11.31 2.65
CA ARG A 28 4.03 10.01 2.08
C ARG A 28 3.38 9.72 0.73
N GLU A 29 2.07 9.94 0.63
CA GLU A 29 1.33 9.80 -0.63
C GLU A 29 1.91 10.69 -1.73
N ASN A 30 2.37 11.90 -1.38
CA ASN A 30 3.01 12.80 -2.33
C ASN A 30 4.36 12.28 -2.83
N LEU A 31 5.17 11.66 -1.96
CA LEU A 31 6.44 11.01 -2.37
C LEU A 31 6.18 9.89 -3.37
N ILE A 32 5.21 9.02 -3.07
CA ILE A 32 4.79 7.92 -3.95
C ILE A 32 4.29 8.46 -5.30
N ARG A 33 3.46 9.50 -5.27
CA ARG A 33 2.96 10.17 -6.48
C ARG A 33 4.10 10.68 -7.35
N VAL A 34 5.08 11.37 -6.76
CA VAL A 34 6.25 11.89 -7.47
C VAL A 34 7.08 10.78 -8.11
N LEU A 35 7.32 9.68 -7.38
CA LEU A 35 8.02 8.50 -7.90
C LEU A 35 7.33 7.95 -9.16
N ILE A 36 6.01 7.77 -9.11
CA ILE A 36 5.22 7.21 -10.21
C ILE A 36 5.16 8.19 -11.41
N GLU A 37 4.96 9.49 -11.15
CA GLU A 37 4.89 10.52 -12.19
C GLU A 37 6.22 10.69 -12.94
N GLN A 38 7.33 10.77 -12.19
CA GLN A 38 8.65 11.04 -12.77
C GLN A 38 9.37 9.79 -13.25
N ARG A 39 8.98 8.60 -12.74
CA ARG A 39 9.64 7.31 -13.00
C ARG A 39 11.15 7.35 -12.70
N LYS A 40 11.53 8.14 -11.69
CA LYS A 40 12.90 8.33 -11.23
C LYS A 40 12.97 8.07 -9.74
N TRP A 41 14.10 7.53 -9.30
CA TRP A 41 14.38 7.39 -7.89
C TRP A 41 14.37 8.76 -7.20
N PRO A 42 13.84 8.86 -5.98
CA PRO A 42 13.91 10.08 -5.20
C PRO A 42 15.38 10.40 -4.92
N GLU A 43 15.72 11.69 -4.90
CA GLU A 43 17.09 12.13 -4.61
C GLU A 43 17.50 11.79 -3.17
N GLU A 44 16.55 11.91 -2.24
CA GLU A 44 16.68 11.46 -0.86
C GLU A 44 15.97 10.12 -0.66
N GLY A 45 16.66 9.17 0.00
CA GLY A 45 16.09 7.87 0.33
C GLY A 45 14.90 7.97 1.28
N TRP A 46 13.91 7.10 1.09
CA TRP A 46 12.73 7.03 1.96
C TRP A 46 13.03 6.28 3.26
N ASP A 47 12.28 6.60 4.32
CA ASP A 47 12.24 5.82 5.54
C ASP A 47 11.54 4.47 5.31
N ASP A 48 11.91 3.47 6.13
CA ASP A 48 11.37 2.11 6.04
C ASP A 48 9.84 2.09 6.04
N ALA A 49 9.19 2.91 6.87
CA ALA A 49 7.73 2.98 6.93
C ALA A 49 7.08 3.49 5.63
N THR A 50 7.77 4.37 4.88
CA THR A 50 7.28 4.83 3.57
C THR A 50 7.53 3.79 2.49
N ILE A 51 8.64 3.05 2.58
CA ILE A 51 8.94 1.93 1.69
C ILE A 51 7.90 0.81 1.88
N GLU A 52 7.65 0.37 3.11
CA GLU A 52 6.65 -0.64 3.45
C GLU A 52 5.25 -0.20 3.01
N LEU A 53 4.88 1.07 3.22
CA LEU A 53 3.59 1.58 2.76
C LEU A 53 3.45 1.48 1.24
N PHE A 54 4.50 1.85 0.50
CA PHE A 54 4.50 1.77 -0.95
C PHE A 54 4.42 0.32 -1.45
N LEU A 55 5.18 -0.59 -0.84
CA LEU A 55 5.16 -2.01 -1.20
C LEU A 55 3.82 -2.66 -0.85
N ALA A 56 3.22 -2.31 0.29
CA ALA A 56 1.88 -2.75 0.66
C ALA A 56 0.80 -2.25 -0.30
N ASP A 57 0.89 -1.00 -0.77
CA ASP A 57 -0.02 -0.46 -1.78
C ASP A 57 0.14 -1.19 -3.12
N LEU A 58 1.37 -1.51 -3.55
CA LEU A 58 1.63 -2.29 -4.76
C LEU A 58 1.12 -3.73 -4.64
N ALA A 59 1.35 -4.39 -3.50
CA ALA A 59 0.89 -5.76 -3.27
C ALA A 59 -0.64 -5.84 -3.35
N GLN A 60 -1.36 -4.83 -2.87
CA GLN A 60 -2.82 -4.76 -2.99
C GLN A 60 -3.32 -4.60 -4.43
N MET A 61 -2.49 -4.17 -5.38
CA MET A 61 -2.85 -4.09 -6.80
C MET A 61 -2.78 -5.45 -7.50
N ASP A 62 -2.22 -6.47 -6.84
CA ASP A 62 -2.11 -7.81 -7.38
C ASP A 62 -3.43 -8.59 -7.21
N SER A 63 -3.86 -9.30 -8.26
CA SER A 63 -5.17 -9.94 -8.32
C SER A 63 -5.32 -11.10 -7.34
N ASN A 64 -4.22 -11.76 -7.01
CA ASN A 64 -4.17 -12.79 -5.96
C ASN A 64 -4.47 -12.25 -4.55
N ASN A 65 -4.32 -10.93 -4.33
CA ASN A 65 -4.60 -10.27 -3.06
C ASN A 65 -5.98 -9.59 -3.03
N PHE A 66 -6.74 -9.60 -4.13
CA PHE A 66 -8.07 -9.02 -4.15
C PHE A 66 -9.05 -9.83 -3.29
N PRO A 67 -9.76 -9.18 -2.33
CA PRO A 67 -10.77 -9.85 -1.54
C PRO A 67 -11.88 -10.40 -2.45
N GLY A 68 -12.08 -11.73 -2.43
CA GLY A 68 -13.12 -12.39 -3.22
C GLY A 68 -12.71 -12.73 -4.66
N ASN A 69 -11.44 -12.65 -5.03
CA ASN A 69 -10.98 -13.21 -6.30
C ASN A 69 -11.16 -14.74 -6.31
N CYS A 70 -11.83 -15.26 -7.33
CA CYS A 70 -11.98 -16.70 -7.58
C CYS A 70 -11.06 -17.08 -8.73
N GLY A 71 -9.82 -17.43 -8.40
CA GLY A 71 -8.82 -17.86 -9.36
C GLY A 71 -9.13 -19.27 -9.89
N ILE A 72 -9.40 -19.40 -11.20
CA ILE A 72 -9.71 -20.69 -11.86
C ILE A 72 -8.49 -21.21 -12.66
N GLY A 73 -7.42 -20.43 -12.80
CA GLY A 73 -6.21 -20.81 -13.50
C GLY A 73 -5.27 -21.72 -12.70
N GLU A 74 -4.28 -22.29 -13.40
CA GLU A 74 -3.25 -23.13 -12.79
C GLU A 74 -2.13 -22.32 -12.12
N ARG A 75 -2.01 -21.03 -12.46
CA ARG A 75 -1.01 -20.09 -11.90
C ARG A 75 -1.68 -18.89 -11.23
N GLU A 76 -2.31 -19.14 -10.09
CA GLU A 76 -2.97 -18.12 -9.25
C GLU A 76 -2.06 -17.59 -8.13
N ALA A 77 -0.76 -17.93 -8.14
CA ALA A 77 0.22 -17.52 -7.13
C ALA A 77 -0.24 -17.74 -5.67
N ARG A 78 -0.91 -18.87 -5.40
CA ARG A 78 -1.46 -19.20 -4.08
C ARG A 78 -0.34 -19.58 -3.11
N PHE A 79 -0.32 -18.96 -1.93
CA PHE A 79 0.63 -19.31 -0.87
C PHE A 79 0.09 -20.38 0.07
N ALA A 80 0.90 -21.41 0.33
CA ALA A 80 0.56 -22.47 1.29
C ALA A 80 0.82 -22.06 2.76
N SER A 81 1.69 -21.06 3.00
CA SER A 81 2.09 -20.62 4.34
C SER A 81 1.99 -19.10 4.47
N GLY A 82 1.36 -18.64 5.54
CA GLY A 82 1.26 -17.21 5.86
C GLY A 82 2.61 -16.54 6.11
N LEU A 83 3.63 -17.30 6.54
CA LEU A 83 4.98 -16.77 6.75
C LEU A 83 5.67 -16.40 5.43
N LEU A 84 5.35 -17.09 4.34
CA LEU A 84 5.86 -16.76 3.01
C LEU A 84 5.13 -15.53 2.45
N SER A 85 3.80 -15.48 2.62
CA SER A 85 2.98 -14.34 2.21
C SER A 85 3.37 -13.03 2.92
N GLY A 86 3.79 -13.09 4.19
CA GLY A 86 4.18 -11.90 4.95
C GLY A 86 5.62 -11.41 4.70
N LYS A 87 6.51 -12.27 4.18
CA LYS A 87 7.90 -11.89 3.86
C LYS A 87 8.09 -11.41 2.43
N GLN A 88 7.19 -11.79 1.56
CA GLN A 88 7.29 -11.58 0.13
C GLN A 88 6.12 -10.69 -0.23
N GLU A 89 6.23 -9.39 0.01
CA GLU A 89 5.23 -8.40 -0.41
C GLU A 89 4.91 -8.65 -1.89
N VAL A 90 3.74 -9.24 -2.13
CA VAL A 90 3.51 -10.12 -3.28
C VAL A 90 3.34 -9.30 -4.55
N LEU A 91 4.28 -9.46 -5.48
CA LEU A 91 4.22 -8.99 -6.87
C LEU A 91 4.28 -10.22 -7.79
N GLY A 92 3.16 -10.93 -7.93
CA GLY A 92 3.07 -12.20 -8.65
C GLY A 92 2.21 -12.18 -9.91
N SER A 93 1.22 -11.29 -10.00
CA SER A 93 0.20 -11.36 -11.06
C SER A 93 -0.28 -9.99 -11.57
N ILE A 94 0.48 -8.91 -11.35
CA ILE A 94 0.20 -7.61 -12.00
C ILE A 94 0.44 -7.78 -13.52
N PRO A 95 -0.60 -7.68 -14.37
CA PRO A 95 -0.40 -7.74 -15.81
C PRO A 95 0.37 -6.48 -16.25
N ALA A 96 1.59 -6.68 -16.73
CA ALA A 96 2.30 -5.61 -17.43
C ALA A 96 1.49 -5.23 -18.68
N ARG A 97 1.07 -3.97 -18.78
CA ARG A 97 0.55 -3.44 -20.05
C ARG A 97 1.68 -3.47 -21.07
N ALA A 98 1.45 -4.20 -22.17
CA ALA A 98 2.29 -4.17 -23.37
C ALA A 98 2.28 -2.79 -24.03
#